data_AF-A0A0Q0EYE8-F1
#
_entry.id   AF-A0A0Q0EYE8-F1
#
_cell.length_a   1.000
_cell.length_b   1.000
_cell.length_c   1.000
_cell.angle_alpha   90.00
_cell.angle_beta   90.00
_cell.angle_gamma   90.00
#
_symmetry.space_group_name_H-M   'P 1'
#
loop_
_entity.id
_entity.type
_entity.pdbx_description
1 polymer ?
#
loop_
_entity_poly.entity_id
_entity_poly.type
_entity_poly.pdbx_seq_one_letter_code
_entity_poly.pdbx_strand_id
1 'polypeptide(L)'
;MKQVLKPSVPMLRWLGGFMCVALLTGTLHALGIEYPAKIDELYRAALLAFAGVSLLDAFWLLRRPSPRVQRELAGSLALDRWNEARLDLQHNGTKPVTMQVFDHVPHGLEHENLPQSIILPARGKGSIGYRLRPSSRGHFTFEQCEISLPGPLGLWTARRYLPVHSTTRVYPDFARLYGGQLLAVDNWLSQLGVRQLQRRGAGMEFNQLREFREGDSLRQIDWKATARQRSPIARKYQDERDQQIVFMLDCGRRMRSQDGDLSHFDHALNACLLLSYVALRQGDSVGLATFAGEQDRYLAPVKGPGQLNLLLNSVYDLQTTRRPADYSAAVRQLMVRHKRRSLVVLITNLRDEDDEELVAAARQLGKQHRVLIASLREEVLDSLRQAPVQTYDQALDYCGTLNFLNARASLHDRLSAQGIAIMDARPRELGPQLVSRYLSWKKAGTL
;
A
#
# COMPACT_ATOMS: atom_id res chain seq x y z
N MET A 1 -6.00 24.37 -21.77
CA MET A 1 -7.24 23.87 -21.16
C MET A 1 -8.10 23.27 -22.26
N LYS A 2 -8.32 21.95 -22.26
CA LYS A 2 -9.21 21.33 -23.26
C LYS A 2 -10.66 21.60 -22.85
N GLN A 3 -11.45 22.15 -23.76
CA GLN A 3 -12.88 22.41 -23.57
C GLN A 3 -13.66 21.70 -24.67
N VAL A 4 -14.68 20.94 -24.28
CA VAL A 4 -15.57 20.22 -25.20
C VAL A 4 -16.98 20.71 -24.95
N LEU A 5 -17.63 21.23 -25.99
CA LEU A 5 -19.03 21.63 -25.96
C LEU A 5 -19.90 20.43 -26.35
N LYS A 6 -20.95 20.15 -25.57
CA LYS A 6 -21.91 19.07 -25.85
C LYS A 6 -23.34 19.62 -25.85
N PRO A 7 -24.21 19.20 -26.79
CA PRO A 7 -25.61 19.58 -26.76
C PRO A 7 -26.27 18.97 -25.52
N SER A 8 -27.16 19.73 -24.87
CA SER A 8 -27.92 19.26 -23.72
C SER A 8 -29.13 18.43 -24.14
N VAL A 9 -29.75 17.71 -23.20
CA VAL A 9 -31.01 16.99 -23.46
C VAL A 9 -32.14 17.94 -23.92
N PRO A 10 -32.34 19.12 -23.31
CA PRO A 10 -33.27 20.13 -23.83
C PRO A 10 -33.01 20.52 -25.29
N MET A 11 -31.75 20.74 -25.67
CA MET A 11 -31.41 21.08 -27.06
C MET A 11 -31.77 19.95 -28.02
N LEU A 12 -31.47 18.70 -27.65
CA LEU A 12 -31.83 17.53 -28.45
C LEU A 12 -33.36 17.36 -28.58
N ARG A 13 -34.12 17.66 -27.52
CA ARG A 13 -35.60 17.63 -27.55
C ARG A 13 -36.17 18.68 -28.50
N TRP A 14 -35.65 19.90 -28.46
CA TRP A 14 -36.07 20.96 -29.39
C TRP A 14 -35.74 20.59 -30.84
N LEU A 15 -34.53 20.12 -31.11
CA LEU A 15 -34.15 19.64 -32.44
C LEU A 15 -35.03 18.48 -32.92
N GLY A 16 -35.34 17.52 -32.03
CA GLY A 16 -36.28 16.43 -32.32
C GLY A 16 -37.69 16.94 -32.64
N GLY A 17 -38.17 17.94 -31.90
CA GLY A 17 -39.45 18.61 -32.17
C GLY A 17 -39.47 19.28 -33.55
N PHE A 18 -38.44 20.05 -33.88
CA PHE A 18 -38.31 20.68 -35.20
C PHE A 18 -38.22 19.63 -36.32
N MET A 19 -37.57 18.49 -36.07
CA MET A 19 -37.49 17.39 -37.03
C MET A 19 -38.86 16.73 -37.24
N CYS A 20 -39.63 16.49 -36.18
CA CYS A 20 -40.99 15.94 -36.29
C CYS A 20 -41.92 16.88 -37.08
N VAL A 21 -41.84 18.20 -36.84
CA VAL A 21 -42.63 19.17 -37.60
C VAL A 21 -42.22 19.18 -39.08
N ALA A 22 -40.92 19.15 -39.39
CA ALA A 22 -40.44 19.07 -40.78
C ALA A 22 -40.86 17.78 -41.48
N LEU A 23 -40.86 16.64 -40.78
CA LEU A 23 -41.34 15.38 -41.32
C LEU A 23 -42.84 15.46 -41.62
N LEU A 24 -43.64 16.06 -40.72
CA LEU A 24 -45.08 16.20 -40.89
C LEU A 24 -45.45 17.17 -42.03
N THR A 25 -44.80 18.32 -42.14
CA THR A 25 -45.04 19.23 -43.28
C THR A 25 -44.56 18.62 -44.60
N GLY A 26 -43.42 17.92 -44.58
CA GLY A 26 -42.91 17.18 -45.74
C GLY A 26 -43.83 16.05 -46.21
N THR A 27 -44.44 15.29 -45.30
CA THR A 27 -45.40 14.22 -45.65
C THR A 27 -46.71 14.80 -46.17
N LEU A 28 -47.24 15.88 -45.56
CA LEU A 28 -48.43 16.56 -46.08
C LEU A 28 -48.21 17.08 -47.51
N HIS A 29 -47.04 17.67 -47.77
CA HIS A 29 -46.65 18.12 -49.11
C HIS A 29 -46.56 16.96 -50.10
N ALA A 30 -45.93 15.84 -49.71
CA ALA A 30 -45.81 14.65 -50.56
C ALA A 30 -47.16 13.97 -50.86
N LEU A 31 -48.13 14.07 -49.95
CA LEU A 31 -49.50 13.56 -50.10
C LEU A 31 -50.41 14.52 -50.88
N GLY A 32 -49.92 15.69 -51.31
CA GLY A 32 -50.70 16.69 -52.03
C GLY A 32 -51.77 17.39 -51.18
N ILE A 33 -51.65 17.33 -49.85
CA ILE A 33 -52.57 18.01 -48.93
C ILE A 33 -52.14 19.48 -48.81
N GLU A 34 -52.99 20.39 -49.27
CA GLU A 34 -52.73 21.82 -49.17
C GLU A 34 -52.77 22.30 -47.71
N TYR A 35 -51.72 22.99 -47.29
CA TYR A 35 -51.66 23.70 -46.01
C TYR A 35 -51.18 25.14 -46.24
N PRO A 36 -51.49 26.09 -45.33
CA PRO A 36 -51.09 27.48 -45.51
C PRO A 36 -49.57 27.65 -45.63
N ALA A 37 -49.07 28.30 -46.69
CA ALA A 37 -47.65 28.58 -46.90
C ALA A 37 -46.99 29.35 -45.72
N LYS A 38 -47.79 30.11 -44.96
CA LYS A 38 -47.35 30.78 -43.72
C LYS A 38 -46.77 29.81 -42.68
N ILE A 39 -47.15 28.53 -42.70
CA ILE A 39 -46.63 27.51 -41.79
C ILE A 39 -45.13 27.25 -42.07
N ASP A 40 -44.73 27.18 -43.34
CA ASP A 40 -43.32 26.96 -43.70
C ASP A 40 -42.46 28.19 -43.37
N GLU A 41 -42.99 29.40 -43.57
CA GLU A 41 -42.33 30.64 -43.15
C GLU A 41 -42.16 30.70 -41.64
N LEU A 42 -43.20 30.36 -40.87
CA LEU A 42 -43.16 30.33 -39.41
C LEU A 42 -42.17 29.29 -38.91
N TYR A 43 -42.14 28.10 -39.51
CA TYR A 43 -41.20 27.04 -39.18
C TYR A 43 -39.74 27.49 -39.41
N ARG A 44 -39.43 28.04 -40.60
CA ARG A 44 -38.08 28.53 -40.92
C ARG A 44 -37.66 29.66 -39.99
N ALA A 45 -38.57 30.59 -39.68
CA ALA A 45 -38.32 31.67 -38.73
C ALA A 45 -38.05 31.15 -37.31
N ALA A 46 -38.84 30.18 -36.83
CA ALA A 46 -38.65 29.55 -35.53
C ALA A 46 -37.32 28.78 -35.44
N LEU A 47 -36.95 28.06 -36.50
CA LEU A 47 -35.68 27.34 -36.58
C LEU A 47 -34.48 28.31 -36.58
N LEU A 48 -34.54 29.40 -37.35
CA LEU A 48 -33.51 30.44 -37.36
C LEU A 48 -33.38 31.12 -36.00
N ALA A 49 -34.50 31.46 -35.36
CA ALA A 49 -34.52 32.03 -34.02
C ALA A 49 -33.88 31.06 -33.00
N PHE A 50 -34.24 29.78 -33.04
CA PHE A 50 -33.65 28.77 -32.15
C PHE A 50 -32.14 28.58 -32.42
N ALA A 51 -31.71 28.56 -33.68
CA ALA A 51 -30.30 28.49 -34.03
C ALA A 51 -29.52 29.70 -33.51
N GLY A 52 -30.06 30.92 -33.63
CA GLY A 52 -29.48 32.14 -33.08
C GLY A 52 -29.36 32.08 -31.55
N VAL A 53 -30.41 31.65 -30.86
CA VAL A 53 -30.42 31.47 -29.40
C VAL A 53 -29.41 30.40 -28.95
N SER A 54 -29.31 29.30 -29.69
CA SER A 54 -28.36 28.22 -29.43
C SER A 54 -26.90 28.68 -29.59
N LEU A 55 -26.59 29.43 -30.66
CA LEU A 55 -25.27 30.01 -30.87
C LEU A 55 -24.92 31.04 -29.80
N LEU A 56 -25.89 31.85 -29.37
CA LEU A 56 -25.71 32.82 -28.29
C LEU A 56 -25.42 32.14 -26.94
N ASP A 57 -26.15 31.05 -26.62
CA ASP A 57 -25.89 30.23 -25.42
C ASP A 57 -24.48 29.62 -25.45
N ALA A 58 -24.09 29.03 -26.59
CA ALA A 58 -22.74 28.49 -26.78
C ALA A 58 -21.66 29.57 -26.60
N PHE A 59 -21.86 30.75 -27.19
CA PHE A 59 -20.93 31.87 -27.12
C PHE A 59 -20.76 32.39 -25.68
N TRP A 60 -21.86 32.56 -24.95
CA TRP A 60 -21.82 32.93 -23.53
C TRP A 60 -21.14 31.88 -22.67
N LEU A 61 -21.41 30.60 -22.94
CA LEU A 61 -20.79 29.49 -22.22
C LEU A 61 -19.28 29.37 -22.49
N LEU A 62 -18.84 29.63 -23.72
CA LEU A 62 -17.41 29.64 -24.08
C LEU A 62 -16.66 30.80 -23.39
N ARG A 63 -17.27 31.98 -23.28
CA ARG A 63 -16.67 33.16 -22.61
C ARG A 63 -16.70 33.11 -21.09
N ARG A 64 -17.50 32.23 -20.49
CA ARG A 64 -17.62 32.12 -19.03
C ARG A 64 -16.27 31.68 -18.42
N PRO A 65 -15.72 32.36 -17.41
CA PRO A 65 -14.48 31.91 -16.77
C PRO A 65 -14.69 30.59 -16.02
N SER A 66 -13.65 29.77 -15.94
CA SER A 66 -13.67 28.56 -15.10
C SER A 66 -13.49 28.95 -13.63
N PRO A 67 -14.13 28.25 -12.68
CA PRO A 67 -13.79 28.37 -11.26
C PRO A 67 -12.35 27.91 -11.02
N ARG A 68 -11.72 28.48 -9.99
CA ARG A 68 -10.45 27.96 -9.48
C ARG A 68 -10.75 26.74 -8.62
N VAL A 69 -10.04 25.64 -8.85
CA VAL A 69 -10.20 24.39 -8.11
C VAL A 69 -8.89 24.09 -7.39
N GLN A 70 -8.97 23.71 -6.12
CA GLN A 70 -7.86 23.21 -5.32
C GLN A 70 -8.26 21.88 -4.70
N ARG A 71 -7.33 20.93 -4.66
CA ARG A 71 -7.54 19.62 -4.05
C ARG A 71 -6.84 19.57 -2.70
N GLU A 72 -7.62 19.29 -1.67
CA GLU A 72 -7.11 18.92 -0.35
C GLU A 72 -7.14 17.39 -0.23
N LEU A 73 -5.96 16.81 -0.07
CA LEU A 73 -5.76 15.36 0.02
C LEU A 73 -4.70 15.09 1.09
N ALA A 74 -4.88 14.00 1.84
CA ALA A 74 -3.85 13.54 2.75
C ALA A 74 -2.55 13.19 2.00
N GLY A 75 -1.41 13.67 2.50
CA GLY A 75 -0.09 13.39 1.91
C GLY A 75 0.28 11.90 1.92
N SER A 76 -0.36 11.12 2.79
CA SER A 76 -0.24 9.67 2.87
C SER A 76 -1.59 9.01 3.10
N LEU A 77 -1.84 7.89 2.43
CA LEU A 77 -3.00 7.02 2.62
C LEU A 77 -2.54 5.64 3.10
N ALA A 78 -3.44 4.94 3.78
CA ALA A 78 -3.24 3.52 4.12
C ALA A 78 -3.92 2.64 3.06
N LEU A 79 -3.26 1.54 2.68
CA LEU A 79 -3.81 0.52 1.79
C LEU A 79 -5.15 0.00 2.33
N ASP A 80 -6.13 -0.22 1.45
CA ASP A 80 -7.42 -0.80 1.79
C ASP A 80 -8.24 0.00 2.82
N ARG A 81 -7.95 1.30 2.97
CA ARG A 81 -8.68 2.18 3.89
C ARG A 81 -9.37 3.30 3.13
N TRP A 82 -10.64 3.52 3.45
CA TRP A 82 -11.37 4.70 3.02
C TRP A 82 -10.81 5.95 3.68
N ASN A 83 -10.45 6.94 2.87
CA ASN A 83 -9.99 8.25 3.28
C ASN A 83 -10.82 9.33 2.58
N GLU A 84 -10.97 10.46 3.24
CA GLU A 84 -11.68 11.60 2.65
C GLU A 84 -10.72 12.48 1.86
N ALA A 85 -11.20 12.96 0.72
CA ALA A 85 -10.56 13.97 -0.11
C ALA A 85 -11.56 15.09 -0.39
N ARG A 86 -11.07 16.31 -0.54
CA ARG A 86 -11.92 17.49 -0.70
C ARG A 86 -11.46 18.30 -1.90
N LEU A 87 -12.42 18.80 -2.67
CA LEU A 87 -12.18 19.81 -3.69
C LEU A 87 -12.80 21.12 -3.24
N ASP A 88 -11.97 22.15 -3.16
CA ASP A 88 -12.37 23.52 -2.90
C ASP A 88 -12.47 24.29 -4.21
N LEU A 89 -13.66 24.84 -4.45
CA LEU A 89 -13.98 25.59 -5.64
C LEU A 89 -14.21 27.06 -5.27
N GLN A 90 -13.54 27.94 -5.99
CA GLN A 90 -13.73 29.38 -5.89
C GLN A 90 -14.24 29.93 -7.22
N HIS A 91 -15.41 30.57 -7.16
CA HIS A 91 -16.05 31.19 -8.31
C HIS A 91 -15.96 32.71 -8.21
N ASN A 92 -15.34 33.35 -9.21
CA ASN A 92 -15.20 34.81 -9.24
C ASN A 92 -16.31 35.52 -10.03
N GLY A 93 -17.27 34.77 -10.61
CA GLY A 93 -18.35 35.35 -11.39
C GLY A 93 -19.42 36.03 -10.53
N THR A 94 -20.14 36.96 -11.14
CA THR A 94 -21.18 37.77 -10.47
C THR A 94 -22.55 37.09 -10.36
N LYS A 95 -22.74 35.94 -11.01
CA LYS A 95 -23.96 35.14 -10.93
C LYS A 95 -23.64 33.76 -10.35
N PRO A 96 -24.58 33.15 -9.60
CA PRO A 96 -24.41 31.78 -9.13
C PRO A 96 -24.23 30.81 -10.30
N VAL A 97 -23.53 29.71 -10.07
CA VAL A 97 -23.28 28.69 -11.06
C VAL A 97 -23.52 27.31 -10.46
N THR A 98 -24.41 26.55 -11.10
CA THR A 98 -24.53 25.11 -10.85
C THR A 98 -23.58 24.40 -11.77
N MET A 99 -22.79 23.47 -11.25
CA MET A 99 -21.89 22.64 -12.05
C MET A 99 -21.79 21.24 -11.47
N GLN A 100 -21.43 20.29 -12.33
CA GLN A 100 -21.05 18.95 -11.91
C GLN A 100 -19.53 18.84 -11.96
N VAL A 101 -18.94 18.18 -10.96
CA VAL A 101 -17.50 18.04 -10.78
C VAL A 101 -17.16 16.55 -10.70
N PHE A 102 -16.12 16.15 -11.41
CA PHE A 102 -15.54 14.82 -11.35
C PHE A 102 -14.03 14.93 -11.21
N ASP A 103 -13.48 14.43 -10.11
CA ASP A 103 -12.03 14.35 -9.95
C ASP A 103 -11.51 13.11 -10.69
N HIS A 104 -10.54 13.26 -11.60
CA HIS A 104 -9.99 12.12 -12.34
C HIS A 104 -9.05 11.34 -11.43
N VAL A 105 -9.62 10.40 -10.68
CA VAL A 105 -8.90 9.52 -9.76
C VAL A 105 -8.00 8.55 -10.55
N PRO A 106 -6.69 8.44 -10.21
CA PRO A 106 -5.79 7.53 -10.91
C PRO A 106 -6.12 6.05 -10.67
N HIS A 107 -5.73 5.19 -11.61
CA HIS A 107 -5.90 3.74 -11.48
C HIS A 107 -5.21 3.21 -10.21
N GLY A 108 -5.88 2.32 -9.46
CA GLY A 108 -5.41 1.80 -8.18
C GLY A 108 -5.95 2.54 -6.95
N LEU A 109 -6.75 3.59 -7.15
CA LEU A 109 -7.59 4.20 -6.14
C LEU A 109 -9.07 4.04 -6.53
N GLU A 110 -9.82 3.32 -5.71
CA GLU A 110 -11.29 3.26 -5.78
C GLU A 110 -11.87 4.56 -5.22
N HIS A 111 -13.03 4.97 -5.72
CA HIS A 111 -13.68 6.19 -5.27
C HIS A 111 -15.19 6.04 -5.06
N GLU A 112 -15.73 6.79 -4.11
CA GLU A 112 -17.17 6.92 -3.86
C GLU A 112 -17.58 8.39 -3.93
N ASN A 113 -18.86 8.62 -4.19
CA ASN A 113 -19.47 9.96 -4.23
C ASN A 113 -18.87 10.86 -5.32
N LEU A 114 -18.52 10.33 -6.48
CA LEU A 114 -18.21 11.11 -7.69
C LEU A 114 -18.99 10.53 -8.88
N PRO A 115 -19.48 11.37 -9.80
CA PRO A 115 -19.45 12.84 -9.83
C PRO A 115 -20.43 13.49 -8.84
N GLN A 116 -20.19 14.75 -8.44
CA GLN A 116 -21.09 15.53 -7.58
C GLN A 116 -21.56 16.83 -8.23
N SER A 117 -22.75 17.30 -7.86
CA SER A 117 -23.27 18.61 -8.28
C SER A 117 -23.14 19.63 -7.15
N ILE A 118 -22.66 20.83 -7.47
CA ILE A 118 -22.52 21.93 -6.51
C ILE A 118 -23.04 23.24 -7.11
N ILE A 119 -23.66 24.06 -6.27
CA ILE A 119 -24.08 25.43 -6.59
C ILE A 119 -23.09 26.37 -5.92
N LEU A 120 -22.28 27.09 -6.71
CA LEU A 120 -21.38 28.12 -6.21
C LEU A 120 -22.11 29.48 -6.24
N PRO A 121 -22.21 30.20 -5.11
CA PRO A 121 -22.81 31.52 -5.09
C PRO A 121 -21.95 32.53 -5.86
N ALA A 122 -22.54 33.68 -6.19
CA ALA A 122 -21.82 34.77 -6.84
C ALA A 122 -20.62 35.20 -5.98
N ARG A 123 -19.42 35.25 -6.58
CA ARG A 123 -18.15 35.54 -5.90
C ARG A 123 -17.88 34.66 -4.67
N GLY A 124 -18.44 33.46 -4.67
CA GLY A 124 -18.45 32.55 -3.53
C GLY A 124 -17.41 31.45 -3.59
N LYS A 125 -17.34 30.72 -2.47
CA LYS A 125 -16.59 29.47 -2.34
C LYS A 125 -17.57 28.33 -2.04
N GLY A 126 -17.18 27.13 -2.43
CA GLY A 126 -17.90 25.91 -2.08
C GLY A 126 -16.95 24.74 -2.11
N SER A 127 -17.33 23.67 -1.43
CA SER A 127 -16.46 22.50 -1.27
C SER A 127 -17.26 21.23 -1.45
N ILE A 128 -16.63 20.22 -2.04
CA ILE A 128 -17.18 18.88 -2.18
C ILE A 128 -16.22 17.88 -1.56
N GLY A 129 -16.76 16.95 -0.77
CA GLY A 129 -16.01 15.85 -0.18
C GLY A 129 -16.34 14.55 -0.90
N TYR A 130 -15.33 13.74 -1.19
CA TYR A 130 -15.47 12.40 -1.76
C TYR A 130 -14.53 11.42 -1.04
N ARG A 131 -14.76 10.12 -1.22
CA ARG A 131 -13.97 9.08 -0.53
C ARG A 131 -13.09 8.34 -1.51
N LEU A 132 -11.89 7.98 -1.04
CA LEU A 132 -10.87 7.24 -1.78
C LEU A 132 -10.46 6.00 -0.99
N ARG A 133 -10.34 4.85 -1.65
CA ARG A 133 -9.77 3.63 -1.09
C ARG A 133 -8.66 3.10 -2.00
N PRO A 134 -7.40 3.09 -1.55
CA PRO A 134 -6.32 2.51 -2.33
C PRO A 134 -6.43 0.99 -2.40
N SER A 135 -6.40 0.43 -3.61
CA SER A 135 -6.34 -1.03 -3.85
C SER A 135 -4.92 -1.53 -4.07
N SER A 136 -3.95 -0.63 -4.23
CA SER A 136 -2.52 -0.96 -4.35
C SER A 136 -1.65 0.11 -3.69
N ARG A 137 -0.45 -0.29 -3.26
CA ARG A 137 0.53 0.63 -2.63
C ARG A 137 1.37 1.37 -3.65
N GLY A 138 1.98 2.48 -3.22
CA GLY A 138 2.93 3.23 -4.04
C GLY A 138 2.62 4.71 -4.16
N HIS A 139 3.11 5.32 -5.23
CA HIS A 139 2.94 6.76 -5.50
C HIS A 139 1.83 7.00 -6.51
N PHE A 140 0.89 7.88 -6.17
CA PHE A 140 -0.26 8.21 -7.01
C PHE A 140 -0.26 9.70 -7.31
N THR A 141 -0.47 10.04 -8.57
CA THR A 141 -0.55 11.41 -9.06
C THR A 141 -1.93 11.65 -9.67
N PHE A 142 -2.57 12.71 -9.20
CA PHE A 142 -3.79 13.26 -9.78
C PHE A 142 -3.41 14.37 -10.73
N GLU A 143 -3.82 14.26 -11.99
CA GLU A 143 -3.43 15.21 -13.04
C GLU A 143 -4.43 16.36 -13.22
N GLN A 144 -5.72 16.04 -13.14
CA GLN A 144 -6.77 16.95 -13.57
C GLN A 144 -8.10 16.71 -12.86
N CYS A 145 -8.93 17.73 -12.89
CA CYS A 145 -10.33 17.69 -12.47
C CYS A 145 -11.22 18.11 -13.65
N GLU A 146 -12.31 17.39 -13.86
CA GLU A 146 -13.31 17.71 -14.89
C GLU A 146 -14.48 18.46 -14.26
N ILE A 147 -14.84 19.59 -14.88
CA ILE A 147 -16.05 20.33 -14.55
C ILE A 147 -17.00 20.34 -15.75
N SER A 148 -18.29 20.19 -15.47
CA SER A 148 -19.37 20.25 -16.43
C SER A 148 -20.25 21.46 -16.11
N LEU A 149 -20.21 22.45 -16.98
CA LEU A 149 -20.89 23.73 -16.84
C LEU A 149 -22.08 23.81 -17.81
N PRO A 150 -23.33 23.89 -17.33
CA PRO A 150 -24.47 24.17 -18.18
C PRO A 150 -24.43 25.63 -18.69
N GLY A 151 -24.89 25.81 -19.93
CA GLY A 151 -25.12 27.12 -20.55
C GLY A 151 -26.19 27.91 -19.81
N PRO A 152 -26.15 29.26 -19.87
CA PRO A 152 -27.19 30.11 -19.27
C PRO A 152 -28.63 29.76 -19.68
N LEU A 153 -28.83 29.33 -20.94
CA LEU A 153 -30.13 28.91 -21.48
C LEU A 153 -30.32 27.38 -21.45
N GLY A 154 -29.32 26.64 -20.93
CA GLY A 154 -29.38 25.20 -20.78
C GLY A 154 -29.38 24.41 -22.10
N LEU A 155 -29.02 25.02 -23.23
CA LEU A 155 -28.96 24.35 -24.54
C LEU A 155 -27.63 23.63 -24.74
N TRP A 156 -26.54 24.18 -24.19
CA TRP A 156 -25.21 23.57 -24.24
C TRP A 156 -24.68 23.23 -22.86
N THR A 157 -23.78 22.25 -22.82
CA THR A 157 -22.97 21.92 -21.65
C THR A 157 -21.51 21.91 -22.04
N ALA A 158 -20.67 22.64 -21.31
CA ALA A 158 -19.23 22.69 -21.54
C ALA A 158 -18.50 21.82 -20.51
N ARG A 159 -17.80 20.81 -20.99
CA ARG A 159 -16.84 20.04 -20.20
C ARG A 159 -15.48 20.68 -20.28
N ARG A 160 -14.86 20.94 -19.15
CA ARG A 160 -13.53 21.55 -19.05
C ARG A 160 -12.63 20.72 -18.16
N TYR A 161 -11.42 20.47 -18.64
CA TYR A 161 -10.38 19.76 -17.91
C TYR A 161 -9.43 20.80 -17.30
N LEU A 162 -9.47 20.91 -15.97
CA LEU A 162 -8.63 21.82 -15.20
C LEU A 162 -7.41 21.05 -14.68
N PRO A 163 -6.17 21.49 -14.97
CA PRO A 163 -4.97 20.87 -14.40
C PRO A 163 -4.95 21.17 -12.89
N VAL A 164 -5.05 20.11 -12.09
CA VAL A 164 -4.99 20.18 -10.63
C VAL A 164 -4.07 19.06 -10.22
N HIS A 165 -2.78 19.39 -10.10
CA HIS A 165 -1.75 18.41 -9.76
C HIS A 165 -1.71 18.19 -8.25
N SER A 166 -1.86 16.95 -7.82
CA SER A 166 -1.63 16.56 -6.42
C SER A 166 -1.09 15.15 -6.38
N THR A 167 -0.29 14.87 -5.38
CA THR A 167 0.32 13.55 -5.21
C THR A 167 0.01 13.00 -3.84
N THR A 168 -0.13 11.69 -3.74
CA THR A 168 -0.23 10.99 -2.46
C THR A 168 0.57 9.70 -2.48
N ARG A 169 0.98 9.24 -1.31
CA ARG A 169 1.70 7.99 -1.13
C ARG A 169 0.83 7.02 -0.35
N VAL A 170 0.65 5.82 -0.88
CA VAL A 170 -0.08 4.75 -0.22
C VAL A 170 0.92 3.83 0.48
N TYR A 171 0.80 3.73 1.80
CA TYR A 171 1.62 2.89 2.65
C TYR A 171 0.86 1.61 3.06
N PRO A 172 1.57 0.55 3.45
CA PRO A 172 0.94 -0.59 4.11
C PRO A 172 0.14 -0.14 5.35
N ASP A 173 -1.03 -0.73 5.59
CA ASP A 173 -1.84 -0.42 6.78
C ASP A 173 -1.31 -1.12 8.04
N PHE A 174 -0.12 -0.68 8.46
CA PHE A 174 0.55 -1.16 9.67
C PHE A 174 -0.29 -0.91 10.92
N ALA A 175 -1.05 0.19 10.96
CA ALA A 175 -1.88 0.58 12.10
C ALA A 175 -3.12 -0.29 12.26
N ARG A 176 -3.76 -0.78 11.19
CA ARG A 176 -4.90 -1.73 11.30
C ARG A 176 -4.46 -3.11 11.74
N LEU A 177 -3.38 -3.64 11.15
CA LEU A 177 -2.93 -4.99 11.47
C LEU A 177 -2.37 -5.09 12.88
N TYR A 178 -1.72 -4.03 13.34
CA TYR A 178 -1.02 -4.06 14.61
C TYR A 178 -1.47 -3.00 15.61
N GLY A 179 -2.41 -2.08 15.35
CA GLY A 179 -2.81 -1.07 16.35
C GLY A 179 -3.25 -1.65 17.71
N GLY A 180 -4.10 -2.68 17.69
CA GLY A 180 -4.45 -3.45 18.88
C GLY A 180 -3.35 -4.42 19.32
N GLN A 181 -2.60 -4.99 18.36
CA GLN A 181 -1.51 -5.91 18.65
C GLN A 181 -0.19 -5.24 19.05
N LEU A 182 0.00 -3.93 18.91
CA LEU A 182 1.20 -3.19 19.32
C LEU A 182 1.09 -2.92 20.81
N LEU A 183 -0.11 -2.56 21.27
CA LEU A 183 -0.46 -2.58 22.69
C LEU A 183 -0.43 -4.00 23.25
N ALA A 184 -0.94 -4.99 22.50
CA ALA A 184 -0.82 -6.40 22.92
C ALA A 184 0.62 -6.92 22.87
N VAL A 185 1.47 -6.46 21.96
CA VAL A 185 2.90 -6.78 21.86
C VAL A 185 3.64 -6.06 22.96
N ASP A 186 3.30 -4.82 23.31
CA ASP A 186 3.84 -4.13 24.47
C ASP A 186 3.45 -4.84 25.78
N ASN A 187 2.18 -5.25 25.89
CA ASN A 187 1.69 -6.04 27.00
C ASN A 187 2.29 -7.46 27.01
N TRP A 188 2.48 -8.10 25.86
CA TRP A 188 3.03 -9.44 25.70
C TRP A 188 4.54 -9.47 25.92
N LEU A 189 5.28 -8.47 25.44
CA LEU A 189 6.67 -8.21 25.81
C LEU A 189 6.76 -8.02 27.32
N SER A 190 5.85 -7.23 27.92
CA SER A 190 5.78 -7.05 29.36
C SER A 190 5.45 -8.35 30.12
N GLN A 191 4.51 -9.17 29.61
CA GLN A 191 4.07 -10.46 30.18
C GLN A 191 5.09 -11.58 29.99
N LEU A 192 5.86 -11.59 28.90
CA LEU A 192 7.00 -12.50 28.67
C LEU A 192 8.18 -12.21 29.61
N GLY A 193 8.03 -11.27 30.55
CA GLY A 193 9.09 -10.78 31.42
C GLY A 193 10.14 -9.97 30.67
N VAL A 194 9.87 -9.61 29.41
CA VAL A 194 10.67 -8.67 28.61
C VAL A 194 10.27 -7.24 29.01
N ARG A 195 10.35 -6.94 30.30
CA ARG A 195 10.91 -5.65 30.68
C ARG A 195 12.31 -5.60 30.07
N GLN A 196 12.87 -4.42 29.83
CA GLN A 196 14.33 -4.27 29.85
C GLN A 196 14.83 -4.66 31.25
N LEU A 197 14.71 -5.93 31.66
CA LEU A 197 15.47 -6.47 32.75
C LEU A 197 16.89 -6.48 32.21
N GLN A 198 17.66 -5.48 32.66
CA GLN A 198 19.10 -5.47 32.62
C GLN A 198 19.58 -6.86 33.06
N ARG A 199 19.92 -7.72 32.09
CA ARG A 199 20.57 -8.98 32.41
C ARG A 199 21.91 -8.61 33.02
N ARG A 200 22.11 -9.02 34.27
CA ARG A 200 23.41 -8.96 34.95
C ARG A 200 24.36 -9.83 34.13
N GLY A 201 25.33 -9.23 33.47
CA GLY A 201 26.27 -9.96 32.62
C GLY A 201 27.58 -9.20 32.51
N ALA A 202 28.67 -9.95 32.33
CA ALA A 202 30.04 -9.47 32.16
C ALA A 202 30.25 -8.83 30.77
N GLY A 203 29.37 -7.92 30.37
CA GLY A 203 29.53 -7.14 29.15
C GLY A 203 30.71 -6.18 29.22
N MET A 204 31.06 -5.55 28.10
CA MET A 204 32.18 -4.59 28.02
C MET A 204 31.72 -3.12 28.07
N GLU A 205 30.41 -2.85 28.01
CA GLU A 205 29.87 -1.49 28.02
C GLU A 205 29.54 -1.05 29.46
N PHE A 206 30.08 0.10 29.86
CA PHE A 206 29.83 0.69 31.17
C PHE A 206 28.38 1.18 31.27
N ASN A 207 27.64 0.67 32.24
CA ASN A 207 26.25 1.07 32.49
C ASN A 207 26.18 2.11 33.63
N GLN A 208 26.62 1.73 34.84
CA GLN A 208 26.53 2.59 36.01
C GLN A 208 27.57 2.21 37.08
N LEU A 209 27.89 3.17 37.95
CA LEU A 209 28.63 2.89 39.18
C LEU A 209 27.67 2.39 40.26
N ARG A 210 28.10 1.42 41.05
CA ARG A 210 27.39 0.96 42.24
C ARG A 210 28.36 0.59 43.35
N GLU A 211 27.87 0.48 44.58
CA GLU A 211 28.65 -0.10 45.67
C GLU A 211 29.07 -1.54 45.34
N PHE A 212 30.34 -1.82 45.63
CA PHE A 212 30.93 -3.14 45.56
C PHE A 212 30.26 -4.05 46.59
N ARG A 213 29.98 -5.29 46.20
CA ARG A 213 29.40 -6.30 47.07
C ARG A 213 30.34 -7.50 47.12
N GLU A 214 30.30 -8.23 48.23
CA GLU A 214 31.01 -9.50 48.33
C GLU A 214 30.55 -10.46 47.21
N GLY A 215 31.52 -10.97 46.46
CA GLY A 215 31.29 -11.75 45.23
C GLY A 215 31.57 -10.99 43.93
N ASP A 216 31.71 -9.67 43.97
CA ASP A 216 32.14 -8.88 42.81
C ASP A 216 33.65 -9.09 42.54
N SER A 217 34.04 -9.11 41.26
CA SER A 217 35.46 -9.24 40.90
C SER A 217 36.21 -7.95 41.20
N LEU A 218 37.41 -8.05 41.79
CA LEU A 218 38.30 -6.90 42.04
C LEU A 218 38.64 -6.12 40.75
N ARG A 219 38.59 -6.77 39.57
CA ARG A 219 38.81 -6.12 38.27
C ARG A 219 37.71 -5.12 37.89
N GLN A 220 36.55 -5.20 38.54
CA GLN A 220 35.41 -4.31 38.27
C GLN A 220 35.45 -3.05 39.15
N ILE A 221 36.40 -2.92 40.08
CA ILE A 221 36.51 -1.76 40.96
C ILE A 221 36.95 -0.53 40.15
N ASP A 222 36.18 0.55 40.27
CA ASP A 222 36.61 1.87 39.83
C ASP A 222 37.38 2.55 40.97
N TRP A 223 38.71 2.50 40.90
CA TRP A 223 39.57 3.08 41.93
C TRP A 223 39.41 4.60 42.08
N LYS A 224 39.05 5.29 40.99
CA LYS A 224 38.88 6.75 40.99
C LYS A 224 37.56 7.16 41.67
N ALA A 225 36.48 6.43 41.42
CA ALA A 225 35.20 6.63 42.10
C ALA A 225 35.30 6.23 43.58
N THR A 226 35.97 5.11 43.87
CA THR A 226 36.23 4.62 45.24
C THR A 226 36.98 5.67 46.07
N ALA A 227 38.02 6.29 45.53
CA ALA A 227 38.78 7.33 46.22
C ALA A 227 37.93 8.58 46.56
N ARG A 228 36.91 8.90 45.74
CA ARG A 228 36.03 10.05 45.96
C ARG A 228 34.91 9.77 46.97
N GLN A 229 34.31 8.58 46.91
CA GLN A 229 33.18 8.21 47.78
C GLN A 229 33.62 7.58 49.11
N ARG A 230 34.91 7.26 49.27
CA ARG A 230 35.49 6.58 50.45
C ARG A 230 34.83 5.22 50.77
N SER A 231 34.14 4.64 49.80
CA SER A 231 33.57 3.29 49.83
C SER A 231 33.93 2.56 48.53
N PRO A 232 34.13 1.23 48.54
CA PRO A 232 34.46 0.49 47.32
C PRO A 232 33.33 0.56 46.29
N ILE A 233 33.64 1.09 45.09
CA ILE A 233 32.69 1.26 43.99
C ILE A 233 33.07 0.34 42.82
N ALA A 234 32.10 -0.45 42.35
CA ALA A 234 32.21 -1.33 41.20
C ALA A 234 31.52 -0.74 39.96
N ARG A 235 32.16 -0.88 38.80
CA ARG A 235 31.55 -0.64 37.48
C ARG A 235 30.58 -1.78 37.18
N LYS A 236 29.32 -1.43 36.94
CA LYS A 236 28.33 -2.35 36.41
C LYS A 236 28.41 -2.30 34.89
N TYR A 237 28.70 -3.44 34.27
CA TYR A 237 28.65 -3.57 32.82
C TYR A 237 27.31 -4.16 32.37
N GLN A 238 26.84 -3.78 31.19
CA GLN A 238 25.65 -4.34 30.55
C GLN A 238 26.05 -5.19 29.36
N ASP A 239 25.38 -6.33 29.18
CA ASP A 239 25.54 -7.17 28.00
C ASP A 239 24.75 -6.54 26.84
N GLU A 240 25.44 -5.81 25.97
CA GLU A 240 24.88 -5.33 24.70
C GLU A 240 25.21 -6.38 23.64
N ARG A 241 24.25 -7.24 23.32
CA ARG A 241 24.30 -8.01 22.07
C ARG A 241 23.36 -7.34 21.08
N ASP A 242 23.85 -6.26 20.49
CA ASP A 242 23.25 -5.63 19.32
C ASP A 242 23.19 -6.64 18.18
N GLN A 243 22.01 -7.19 17.92
CA GLN A 243 21.82 -8.09 16.79
C GLN A 243 21.49 -7.28 15.54
N GLN A 244 21.90 -7.82 14.40
CA GLN A 244 21.51 -7.28 13.10
C GLN A 244 20.52 -8.25 12.45
N ILE A 245 19.37 -7.73 12.03
CA ILE A 245 18.38 -8.46 11.25
C ILE A 245 18.40 -7.90 9.84
N VAL A 246 18.52 -8.77 8.83
CA VAL A 246 18.38 -8.37 7.43
C VAL A 246 17.27 -9.19 6.81
N PHE A 247 16.23 -8.52 6.34
CA PHE A 247 15.18 -9.16 5.55
C PHE A 247 15.67 -9.37 4.12
N MET A 248 15.56 -10.59 3.60
CA MET A 248 15.61 -10.87 2.18
C MET A 248 14.18 -11.10 1.70
N LEU A 249 13.58 -10.09 1.06
CA LEU A 249 12.19 -10.12 0.65
C LEU A 249 12.07 -10.48 -0.84
N ASP A 250 11.39 -11.59 -1.13
CA ASP A 250 11.05 -12.00 -2.49
C ASP A 250 9.97 -11.08 -3.07
N CYS A 251 10.23 -10.49 -4.24
CA CYS A 251 9.27 -9.71 -5.03
C CYS A 251 8.83 -10.44 -6.31
N GLY A 252 9.12 -11.73 -6.44
CA GLY A 252 8.86 -12.53 -7.62
C GLY A 252 7.40 -12.96 -7.81
N ARG A 253 7.16 -13.73 -8.87
CA ARG A 253 5.83 -14.14 -9.33
C ARG A 253 5.00 -14.91 -8.31
N ARG A 254 5.63 -15.71 -7.44
CA ARG A 254 4.92 -16.54 -6.46
C ARG A 254 4.36 -15.74 -5.29
N MET A 255 4.98 -14.60 -4.99
CA MET A 255 4.49 -13.67 -3.97
C MET A 255 3.25 -12.90 -4.40
N ARG A 256 2.79 -13.08 -5.65
CA ARG A 256 1.53 -12.55 -6.18
C ARG A 256 0.29 -13.32 -5.73
N SER A 257 0.44 -14.53 -5.18
CA SER A 257 -0.69 -15.29 -4.61
C SER A 257 -1.46 -14.40 -3.63
N GLN A 258 -2.79 -14.50 -3.63
CA GLN A 258 -3.68 -13.69 -2.79
C GLN A 258 -4.48 -14.60 -1.87
N ASP A 259 -4.57 -14.22 -0.60
CA ASP A 259 -5.47 -14.83 0.39
C ASP A 259 -6.36 -13.70 0.94
N GLY A 260 -7.60 -13.62 0.43
CA GLY A 260 -8.49 -12.48 0.65
C GLY A 260 -8.08 -11.27 -0.19
N ASP A 261 -8.14 -10.06 0.40
CA ASP A 261 -7.89 -8.79 -0.31
C ASP A 261 -6.39 -8.45 -0.46
N LEU A 262 -5.51 -9.16 0.26
CA LEU A 262 -4.07 -8.88 0.28
C LEU A 262 -3.27 -9.98 -0.42
N SER A 263 -2.19 -9.57 -1.08
CA SER A 263 -1.23 -10.52 -1.62
C SER A 263 -0.33 -11.10 -0.52
N HIS A 264 0.25 -12.27 -0.78
CA HIS A 264 1.32 -12.87 0.03
C HIS A 264 2.48 -11.89 0.24
N PHE A 265 2.80 -11.09 -0.78
CA PHE A 265 3.78 -10.02 -0.68
C PHE A 265 3.41 -8.94 0.34
N ASP A 266 2.15 -8.51 0.37
CA ASP A 266 1.70 -7.52 1.35
C ASP A 266 1.75 -8.09 2.77
N HIS A 267 1.36 -9.36 2.95
CA HIS A 267 1.51 -10.06 4.21
C HIS A 267 2.97 -10.19 4.65
N ALA A 268 3.87 -10.57 3.74
CA ALA A 268 5.31 -10.63 3.98
C ALA A 268 5.85 -9.26 4.40
N LEU A 269 5.45 -8.20 3.72
CA LEU A 269 5.90 -6.86 4.04
C LEU A 269 5.40 -6.39 5.41
N ASN A 270 4.14 -6.65 5.74
CA ASN A 270 3.60 -6.34 7.06
C ASN A 270 4.33 -7.10 8.16
N ALA A 271 4.68 -8.37 7.92
CA ALA A 271 5.48 -9.18 8.84
C ALA A 271 6.91 -8.63 9.01
N CYS A 272 7.56 -8.19 7.92
CA CYS A 272 8.84 -7.47 7.99
C CYS A 272 8.74 -6.24 8.87
N LEU A 273 7.73 -5.39 8.64
CA LEU A 273 7.54 -4.15 9.39
C LEU A 273 7.25 -4.40 10.87
N LEU A 274 6.49 -5.45 11.19
CA LEU A 274 6.22 -5.84 12.58
C LEU A 274 7.49 -6.26 13.30
N LEU A 275 8.24 -7.19 12.71
CA LEU A 275 9.50 -7.64 13.31
C LEU A 275 10.50 -6.48 13.37
N SER A 276 10.53 -5.61 12.36
CA SER A 276 11.34 -4.39 12.38
C SER A 276 11.02 -3.51 13.58
N TYR A 277 9.74 -3.24 13.81
CA TYR A 277 9.29 -2.44 14.96
C TYR A 277 9.75 -3.03 16.29
N VAL A 278 9.55 -4.34 16.48
CA VAL A 278 9.95 -5.03 17.72
C VAL A 278 11.47 -5.03 17.88
N ALA A 279 12.21 -5.33 16.82
CA ALA A 279 13.67 -5.39 16.85
C ALA A 279 14.30 -4.02 17.15
N LEU A 280 13.85 -2.95 16.46
CA LEU A 280 14.33 -1.58 16.68
C LEU A 280 14.06 -1.10 18.11
N ARG A 281 12.90 -1.45 18.71
CA ARG A 281 12.59 -1.14 20.11
C ARG A 281 13.45 -1.94 21.10
N GLN A 282 13.88 -3.14 20.71
CA GLN A 282 14.77 -4.00 21.50
C GLN A 282 16.26 -3.63 21.37
N GLY A 283 16.58 -2.53 20.68
CA GLY A 283 17.94 -2.05 20.46
C GLY A 283 18.67 -2.69 19.28
N ASP A 284 18.02 -3.59 18.53
CA ASP A 284 18.66 -4.24 17.39
C ASP A 284 18.62 -3.37 16.13
N SER A 285 19.49 -3.70 15.18
CA SER A 285 19.53 -3.03 13.88
C SER A 285 18.77 -3.84 12.83
N VAL A 286 18.07 -3.16 11.93
CA VAL A 286 17.23 -3.80 10.91
C VAL A 286 17.56 -3.27 9.54
N GLY A 287 17.82 -4.17 8.59
CA GLY A 287 18.05 -3.88 7.18
C GLY A 287 17.14 -4.67 6.27
N LEU A 288 17.14 -4.33 4.98
CA LEU A 288 16.31 -4.95 3.96
C LEU A 288 17.11 -5.14 2.67
N ALA A 289 16.94 -6.28 2.03
CA ALA A 289 17.35 -6.58 0.67
C ALA A 289 16.14 -7.17 -0.06
N THR A 290 15.79 -6.64 -1.22
CA THR A 290 14.75 -7.23 -2.07
C THR A 290 15.39 -7.89 -3.28
N PHE A 291 14.72 -8.89 -3.85
CA PHE A 291 15.15 -9.54 -5.08
C PHE A 291 13.94 -9.93 -5.93
N ALA A 292 14.17 -10.23 -7.20
CA ALA A 292 13.10 -10.47 -8.18
C ALA A 292 12.11 -9.30 -8.32
N GLY A 293 12.50 -8.09 -7.87
CA GLY A 293 11.73 -6.86 -7.98
C GLY A 293 12.05 -6.12 -9.29
N GLU A 294 11.22 -5.13 -9.67
CA GLU A 294 11.55 -4.32 -10.86
C GLU A 294 12.92 -3.67 -10.73
N GLN A 295 13.14 -3.08 -9.57
CA GLN A 295 14.42 -2.57 -9.11
C GLN A 295 14.68 -3.13 -7.71
N ASP A 296 15.74 -3.92 -7.57
CA ASP A 296 16.13 -4.51 -6.30
C ASP A 296 16.71 -3.44 -5.37
N ARG A 297 16.23 -3.40 -4.13
CA ARG A 297 16.62 -2.41 -3.12
C ARG A 297 17.46 -3.04 -2.04
N TYR A 298 18.39 -2.25 -1.52
CA TYR A 298 19.15 -2.60 -0.32
C TYR A 298 19.18 -1.42 0.64
N LEU A 299 18.71 -1.65 1.85
CA LEU A 299 18.83 -0.76 2.99
C LEU A 299 19.76 -1.43 4.00
N ALA A 300 20.90 -0.79 4.27
CA ALA A 300 21.82 -1.26 5.29
C ALA A 300 21.13 -1.25 6.68
N PRO A 301 21.52 -2.13 7.62
CA PRO A 301 20.90 -2.17 8.94
C PRO A 301 20.95 -0.82 9.67
N VAL A 302 19.79 -0.33 10.09
CA VAL A 302 19.62 0.91 10.85
C VAL A 302 19.14 0.59 12.27
N LYS A 303 19.59 1.38 13.26
CA LYS A 303 19.28 1.20 14.69
C LYS A 303 18.41 2.34 15.21
N GLY A 304 17.53 2.03 16.16
CA GLY A 304 16.74 2.99 16.92
C GLY A 304 15.29 3.12 16.44
N PRO A 305 14.35 3.45 17.35
CA PRO A 305 12.91 3.40 17.10
C PRO A 305 12.45 4.38 16.01
N GLY A 306 13.14 5.50 15.82
CA GLY A 306 12.82 6.48 14.76
C GLY A 306 13.07 6.00 13.34
N GLN A 307 13.78 4.87 13.15
CA GLN A 307 14.15 4.35 11.85
C GLN A 307 13.04 3.54 11.16
N LEU A 308 11.92 3.26 11.84
CA LEU A 308 10.80 2.57 11.20
C LEU A 308 10.25 3.35 10.00
N ASN A 309 10.21 4.68 10.07
CA ASN A 309 9.77 5.52 8.96
C ASN A 309 10.68 5.41 7.74
N LEU A 310 11.99 5.21 7.94
CA LEU A 310 12.94 4.96 6.85
C LEU A 310 12.64 3.62 6.16
N LEU A 311 12.37 2.58 6.94
CA LEU A 311 11.95 1.28 6.42
C LEU A 311 10.64 1.38 5.63
N LEU A 312 9.61 2.02 6.20
CA LEU A 312 8.32 2.26 5.54
C LEU A 312 8.48 2.99 4.20
N ASN A 313 9.28 4.07 4.17
CA ASN A 313 9.57 4.81 2.94
C ASN A 313 10.43 4.03 1.94
N SER A 314 11.16 3.00 2.39
CA SER A 314 11.93 2.13 1.50
C SER A 314 11.07 1.05 0.84
N VAL A 315 9.87 0.78 1.37
CA VAL A 315 9.03 -0.35 0.95
C VAL A 315 7.65 0.02 0.41
N TYR A 316 7.19 1.26 0.61
CA TYR A 316 5.81 1.65 0.30
C TYR A 316 5.41 1.38 -1.15
N ASP A 317 6.31 1.59 -2.10
CA ASP A 317 6.13 1.41 -3.55
C ASP A 317 6.76 0.13 -4.10
N LEU A 318 7.24 -0.78 -3.23
CA LEU A 318 7.63 -2.10 -3.69
C LEU A 318 6.40 -2.86 -4.18
N GLN A 319 6.55 -3.49 -5.34
CA GLN A 319 5.53 -4.29 -6.01
C GLN A 319 6.12 -5.62 -6.48
N THR A 320 5.26 -6.63 -6.60
CA THR A 320 5.64 -7.93 -7.15
C THR A 320 5.79 -7.87 -8.66
N THR A 321 6.70 -8.67 -9.20
CA THR A 321 6.91 -8.83 -10.64
C THR A 321 6.41 -10.19 -11.11
N ARG A 322 6.46 -10.42 -12.42
CA ARG A 322 6.20 -11.74 -13.01
C ARG A 322 7.47 -12.59 -13.13
N ARG A 323 8.61 -12.11 -12.63
CA ARG A 323 9.89 -12.80 -12.74
C ARG A 323 9.97 -13.95 -11.72
N PRO A 324 10.63 -15.07 -12.06
CA PRO A 324 10.98 -16.07 -11.06
C PRO A 324 12.04 -15.51 -10.09
N ALA A 325 12.08 -16.08 -8.89
CA ALA A 325 13.12 -15.81 -7.90
C ALA A 325 14.41 -16.53 -8.29
N ASP A 326 15.54 -15.81 -8.30
CA ASP A 326 16.89 -16.38 -8.39
C ASP A 326 17.56 -16.24 -7.02
N TYR A 327 17.44 -17.29 -6.21
CA TYR A 327 17.93 -17.28 -4.83
C TYR A 327 19.46 -17.21 -4.78
N SER A 328 20.14 -17.85 -5.74
CA SER A 328 21.60 -17.83 -5.81
C SER A 328 22.14 -16.42 -6.06
N ALA A 329 21.55 -15.70 -7.01
CA ALA A 329 21.91 -14.32 -7.30
C ALA A 329 21.58 -13.40 -6.12
N ALA A 330 20.40 -13.55 -5.51
CA ALA A 330 20.01 -12.78 -4.34
C ALA A 330 20.99 -12.95 -3.17
N VAL A 331 21.38 -14.18 -2.84
CA VAL A 331 22.38 -14.47 -1.80
C VAL A 331 23.75 -13.89 -2.16
N ARG A 332 24.23 -14.06 -3.41
CA ARG A 332 25.51 -13.48 -3.82
C ARG A 332 25.52 -11.95 -3.67
N GLN A 333 24.46 -11.28 -4.12
CA GLN A 333 24.34 -9.82 -4.00
C GLN A 333 24.33 -9.36 -2.54
N LEU A 334 23.59 -10.06 -1.67
CA LEU A 334 23.57 -9.75 -0.24
C LEU A 334 24.96 -9.94 0.38
N MET A 335 25.62 -11.07 0.14
CA MET A 335 26.94 -11.39 0.69
C MET A 335 28.02 -10.40 0.24
N VAL A 336 27.86 -9.76 -0.93
CA VAL A 336 28.74 -8.66 -1.37
C VAL A 336 28.50 -7.39 -0.55
N ARG A 337 27.23 -7.02 -0.31
CA ARG A 337 26.85 -5.75 0.33
C ARG A 337 26.89 -5.81 1.86
N HIS A 338 26.67 -6.98 2.46
CA HIS A 338 26.51 -7.15 3.90
C HIS A 338 27.54 -8.15 4.44
N LYS A 339 28.55 -7.63 5.14
CA LYS A 339 29.69 -8.41 5.66
C LYS A 339 29.63 -8.72 7.15
N ARG A 340 28.69 -8.14 7.89
CA ARG A 340 28.57 -8.40 9.33
C ARG A 340 27.68 -9.61 9.54
N ARG A 341 28.00 -10.46 10.52
CA ARG A 341 27.13 -11.57 10.90
C ARG A 341 25.79 -11.01 11.37
N SER A 342 24.71 -11.59 10.85
CA SER A 342 23.34 -11.14 11.10
C SER A 342 22.40 -12.33 11.07
N LEU A 343 21.20 -12.12 11.63
CA LEU A 343 20.04 -12.94 11.33
C LEU A 343 19.48 -12.49 9.97
N VAL A 344 19.61 -13.34 8.96
CA VAL A 344 18.99 -13.12 7.67
C VAL A 344 17.66 -13.85 7.61
N VAL A 345 16.57 -13.12 7.42
CA VAL A 345 15.22 -13.65 7.30
C VAL A 345 14.81 -13.60 5.83
N LEU A 346 14.87 -14.75 5.16
CA LEU A 346 14.42 -14.91 3.78
C LEU A 346 12.92 -15.17 3.77
N ILE A 347 12.13 -14.27 3.19
CA ILE A 347 10.67 -14.35 3.15
C ILE A 347 10.24 -14.55 1.70
N THR A 348 9.56 -15.67 1.45
CA THR A 348 9.26 -16.17 0.09
C THR A 348 8.08 -17.14 0.12
N ASN A 349 7.58 -17.53 -1.05
CA ASN A 349 6.65 -18.65 -1.21
C ASN A 349 7.40 -19.80 -1.90
N LEU A 350 7.80 -20.81 -1.12
CA LEU A 350 8.61 -21.93 -1.61
C LEU A 350 7.78 -22.95 -2.38
N ARG A 351 8.35 -23.46 -3.47
CA ARG A 351 7.85 -24.62 -4.21
C ARG A 351 8.93 -25.67 -4.41
N ASP A 352 8.50 -26.87 -4.74
CA ASP A 352 9.34 -28.03 -5.05
C ASP A 352 10.35 -27.75 -6.18
N GLU A 353 9.97 -26.94 -7.17
CA GLU A 353 10.84 -26.51 -8.28
C GLU A 353 12.14 -25.83 -7.84
N ASP A 354 12.23 -25.31 -6.60
CA ASP A 354 13.37 -24.53 -6.11
C ASP A 354 14.37 -25.35 -5.28
N ASP A 355 14.12 -26.66 -5.13
CA ASP A 355 14.72 -27.51 -4.10
C ASP A 355 16.25 -27.41 -4.02
N GLU A 356 16.96 -27.64 -5.13
CA GLU A 356 18.43 -27.71 -5.10
C GLU A 356 19.09 -26.33 -5.02
N GLU A 357 18.56 -25.37 -5.79
CA GLU A 357 19.12 -24.04 -5.87
C GLU A 357 19.00 -23.29 -4.54
N LEU A 358 17.80 -23.33 -3.93
CA LEU A 358 17.54 -22.69 -2.65
C LEU A 358 18.40 -23.30 -1.55
N VAL A 359 18.51 -24.63 -1.48
CA VAL A 359 19.32 -25.31 -0.46
C VAL A 359 20.78 -24.89 -0.58
N ALA A 360 21.33 -24.84 -1.80
CA ALA A 360 22.69 -24.39 -2.05
C ALA A 360 22.90 -22.92 -1.65
N ALA A 361 21.98 -22.04 -2.04
CA ALA A 361 22.01 -20.61 -1.72
C ALA A 361 21.91 -20.37 -0.20
N ALA A 362 20.97 -21.04 0.48
CA ALA A 362 20.79 -20.94 1.92
C ALA A 362 21.99 -21.48 2.70
N ARG A 363 22.61 -22.58 2.24
CA ARG A 363 23.87 -23.10 2.82
C ARG A 363 25.00 -22.10 2.64
N GLN A 364 25.13 -21.47 1.47
CA GLN A 364 26.14 -20.44 1.23
C GLN A 364 25.96 -19.24 2.17
N LEU A 365 24.72 -18.78 2.32
CA LEU A 365 24.37 -17.68 3.23
C LEU A 365 24.65 -18.07 4.70
N GLY A 366 24.36 -19.31 5.07
CA GLY A 366 24.57 -19.90 6.39
C GLY A 366 26.04 -19.98 6.83
N LYS A 367 27.01 -19.88 5.90
CA LYS A 367 28.43 -19.83 6.24
C LYS A 367 28.81 -18.61 7.07
N GLN A 368 28.09 -17.50 6.88
CA GLN A 368 28.37 -16.23 7.55
C GLN A 368 27.23 -15.78 8.47
N HIS A 369 25.99 -15.97 8.02
CA HIS A 369 24.79 -15.48 8.69
C HIS A 369 24.01 -16.63 9.34
N ARG A 370 23.20 -16.30 10.34
CA ARG A 370 22.15 -17.21 10.78
C ARG A 370 20.96 -17.04 9.84
N VAL A 371 20.48 -18.11 9.23
CA VAL A 371 19.41 -18.04 8.23
C VAL A 371 18.10 -18.54 8.81
N LEU A 372 17.03 -17.76 8.61
CA LEU A 372 15.65 -18.18 8.80
C LEU A 372 14.93 -18.05 7.46
N ILE A 373 14.42 -19.15 6.94
CA ILE A 373 13.54 -19.13 5.77
C ILE A 373 12.10 -19.13 6.29
N ALA A 374 11.37 -18.05 6.01
CA ALA A 374 9.97 -17.92 6.33
C ALA A 374 9.17 -18.09 5.04
N SER A 375 8.67 -19.30 4.85
CA SER A 375 7.87 -19.64 3.68
C SER A 375 6.40 -19.41 3.96
N LEU A 376 5.77 -18.58 3.13
CA LEU A 376 4.32 -18.49 3.07
C LEU A 376 3.75 -19.75 2.41
N ARG A 377 2.54 -20.13 2.84
CA ARG A 377 1.68 -21.13 2.19
C ARG A 377 0.26 -20.58 2.03
N GLU A 378 -0.39 -20.94 0.94
CA GLU A 378 -1.75 -20.51 0.63
C GLU A 378 -2.80 -21.16 1.55
N GLU A 379 -3.79 -20.37 2.00
CA GLU A 379 -4.85 -20.88 2.91
C GLU A 379 -5.78 -21.89 2.22
N VAL A 380 -5.93 -21.77 0.89
CA VAL A 380 -6.76 -22.69 0.08
C VAL A 380 -6.32 -24.15 0.17
N LEU A 381 -5.03 -24.41 0.46
CA LEU A 381 -4.53 -25.78 0.60
C LEU A 381 -5.10 -26.46 1.86
N ASP A 382 -5.37 -25.70 2.92
CA ASP A 382 -6.00 -26.23 4.12
C ASP A 382 -7.48 -26.54 3.89
N SER A 383 -8.19 -25.67 3.16
CA SER A 383 -9.61 -25.88 2.86
C SER A 383 -9.82 -27.08 1.94
N LEU A 384 -9.03 -27.21 0.88
CA LEU A 384 -9.09 -28.36 -0.05
C LEU A 384 -8.77 -29.68 0.66
N ARG A 385 -7.83 -29.68 1.62
CA ARG A 385 -7.51 -30.88 2.40
C ARG A 385 -8.63 -31.33 3.34
N GLN A 386 -9.48 -30.41 3.79
CA GLN A 386 -10.58 -30.70 4.72
C GLN A 386 -11.93 -30.88 4.00
N ALA A 387 -12.02 -30.51 2.72
CA ALA A 387 -13.23 -30.61 1.94
C ALA A 387 -13.64 -32.09 1.72
N PRO A 388 -14.93 -32.42 1.80
CA PRO A 388 -15.40 -33.77 1.47
C PRO A 388 -15.22 -34.05 -0.01
N VAL A 389 -14.77 -35.26 -0.34
CA VAL A 389 -14.55 -35.72 -1.72
C VAL A 389 -15.74 -36.56 -2.15
N GLN A 390 -16.54 -36.05 -3.10
CA GLN A 390 -17.74 -36.71 -3.64
C GLN A 390 -17.70 -36.88 -5.16
N THR A 391 -16.92 -36.05 -5.86
CA THR A 391 -16.77 -36.11 -7.32
C THR A 391 -15.34 -36.42 -7.73
N TYR A 392 -15.15 -36.82 -8.99
CA TYR A 392 -13.82 -37.06 -9.56
C TYR A 392 -12.94 -35.80 -9.55
N ASP A 393 -13.50 -34.64 -9.92
CA ASP A 393 -12.78 -33.36 -9.89
C ASP A 393 -12.31 -32.99 -8.48
N GLN A 394 -13.18 -33.20 -7.47
CA GLN A 394 -12.79 -33.00 -6.06
C GLN A 394 -11.70 -33.98 -5.62
N ALA A 395 -11.70 -35.22 -6.13
CA ALA A 395 -10.64 -36.18 -5.85
C ALA A 395 -9.31 -35.75 -6.48
N LEU A 396 -9.33 -35.20 -7.71
CA LEU A 396 -8.14 -34.64 -8.35
C LEU A 396 -7.58 -33.45 -7.56
N ASP A 397 -8.43 -32.51 -7.15
CA ASP A 397 -8.02 -31.35 -6.34
C ASP A 397 -7.41 -31.79 -5.00
N TYR A 398 -8.03 -32.75 -4.34
CA TYR A 398 -7.54 -33.31 -3.07
C TYR A 398 -6.19 -34.01 -3.24
N CYS A 399 -6.06 -34.91 -4.22
CA CYS A 399 -4.81 -35.63 -4.48
C CYS A 399 -3.69 -34.67 -4.91
N GLY A 400 -4.00 -33.68 -5.74
CA GLY A 400 -3.06 -32.62 -6.13
C GLY A 400 -2.58 -31.81 -4.92
N THR A 401 -3.51 -31.43 -4.03
CA THR A 401 -3.20 -30.72 -2.78
C THR A 401 -2.28 -31.55 -1.88
N LEU A 402 -2.57 -32.85 -1.69
CA LEU A 402 -1.71 -33.73 -0.89
C LEU A 402 -0.32 -33.88 -1.49
N ASN A 403 -0.22 -34.06 -2.81
CA ASN A 403 1.07 -34.17 -3.49
C ASN A 403 1.90 -32.88 -3.29
N PHE A 404 1.26 -31.71 -3.46
CA PHE A 404 1.91 -30.42 -3.23
C PHE A 404 2.40 -30.25 -1.79
N LEU A 405 1.56 -30.56 -0.80
CA LEU A 405 1.93 -30.46 0.62
C LEU A 405 3.05 -31.43 0.99
N ASN A 406 3.05 -32.65 0.43
CA ASN A 406 4.11 -33.64 0.67
C ASN A 406 5.45 -33.23 0.06
N ALA A 407 5.43 -32.70 -1.17
CA ALA A 407 6.64 -32.19 -1.83
C ALA A 407 7.24 -31.02 -1.03
N ARG A 408 6.38 -30.11 -0.56
CA ARG A 408 6.76 -28.98 0.31
C ARG A 408 7.33 -29.45 1.66
N ALA A 409 6.70 -30.42 2.32
CA ALA A 409 7.22 -31.00 3.55
C ALA A 409 8.61 -31.63 3.36
N SER A 410 8.81 -32.34 2.25
CA SER A 410 10.11 -32.94 1.88
C SER A 410 11.21 -31.89 1.69
N LEU A 411 10.89 -30.74 1.08
CA LEU A 411 11.80 -29.59 0.99
C LEU A 411 12.17 -29.06 2.38
N HIS A 412 11.19 -28.90 3.26
CA HIS A 412 11.43 -28.42 4.62
C HIS A 412 12.35 -29.37 5.41
N ASP A 413 12.13 -30.68 5.30
CA ASP A 413 12.95 -31.68 5.95
C ASP A 413 14.40 -31.65 5.45
N ARG A 414 14.61 -31.49 4.14
CA ARG A 414 15.96 -31.34 3.58
C ARG A 414 16.66 -30.07 4.05
N LEU A 415 15.97 -28.93 4.10
CA LEU A 415 16.54 -27.68 4.62
C LEU A 415 16.89 -27.81 6.12
N SER A 416 16.00 -28.43 6.90
CA SER A 416 16.22 -28.70 8.32
C SER A 416 17.40 -29.64 8.56
N ALA A 417 17.55 -30.69 7.74
CA ALA A 417 18.69 -31.61 7.78
C ALA A 417 20.03 -30.91 7.50
N GLN A 418 20.01 -29.77 6.80
CA GLN A 418 21.18 -28.91 6.57
C GLN A 418 21.39 -27.86 7.68
N GLY A 419 20.63 -27.94 8.77
CA GLY A 419 20.69 -27.00 9.89
C GLY A 419 20.10 -25.63 9.60
N ILE A 420 19.36 -25.47 8.50
CA ILE A 420 18.71 -24.21 8.14
C ILE A 420 17.36 -24.14 8.85
N ALA A 421 17.13 -23.06 9.60
CA ALA A 421 15.86 -22.87 10.25
C ALA A 421 14.79 -22.48 9.22
N ILE A 422 13.68 -23.20 9.23
CA ILE A 422 12.52 -22.91 8.38
C ILE A 422 11.26 -22.69 9.22
N MET A 423 10.39 -21.83 8.71
CA MET A 423 9.07 -21.53 9.23
C MET A 423 8.07 -21.66 8.09
N ASP A 424 7.06 -22.49 8.28
CA ASP A 424 5.90 -22.57 7.41
C ASP A 424 4.74 -21.82 8.05
N ALA A 425 4.28 -20.74 7.42
CA ALA A 425 3.26 -19.88 8.00
C ALA A 425 2.19 -19.48 6.99
N ARG A 426 0.95 -19.40 7.46
CA ARG A 426 -0.12 -18.72 6.72
C ARG A 426 0.14 -17.20 6.70
N PRO A 427 -0.37 -16.46 5.70
CA PRO A 427 -0.03 -15.05 5.54
C PRO A 427 -0.37 -14.19 6.77
N ARG A 428 -1.47 -14.49 7.47
CA ARG A 428 -1.89 -13.78 8.70
C ARG A 428 -1.04 -14.10 9.92
N GLU A 429 -0.39 -15.26 9.94
CA GLU A 429 0.37 -15.76 11.10
C GLU A 429 1.86 -15.43 11.02
N LEU A 430 2.36 -15.12 9.82
CA LEU A 430 3.77 -14.88 9.54
C LEU A 430 4.39 -13.83 10.48
N GLY A 431 3.73 -12.68 10.66
CA GLY A 431 4.23 -11.62 11.55
C GLY A 431 4.41 -12.08 13.00
N PRO A 432 3.33 -12.51 13.69
CA PRO A 432 3.42 -13.03 15.06
C PRO A 432 4.41 -14.17 15.23
N GLN A 433 4.49 -15.10 14.28
CA GLN A 433 5.44 -16.22 14.33
C GLN A 433 6.89 -15.74 14.18
N LEU A 434 7.18 -14.82 13.25
CA LEU A 434 8.52 -14.23 13.08
C LEU A 434 8.99 -13.53 14.35
N VAL A 435 8.12 -12.73 14.98
CA VAL A 435 8.43 -12.06 16.24
C VAL A 435 8.71 -13.07 17.35
N SER A 436 7.84 -14.08 17.49
CA SER A 436 8.00 -15.15 18.49
C SER A 436 9.33 -15.88 18.31
N ARG A 437 9.68 -16.23 17.07
CA ARG A 437 10.92 -16.93 16.74
C ARG A 437 12.15 -16.08 17.06
N TYR A 438 12.15 -14.82 16.63
CA TYR A 438 13.23 -13.88 16.93
C TYR A 438 13.43 -13.69 18.44
N LEU A 439 12.37 -13.44 19.20
CA LEU A 439 12.46 -13.26 20.66
C LEU A 439 12.96 -14.54 21.35
N SER A 440 12.53 -15.72 20.90
CA SER A 440 13.00 -17.00 21.44
C SER A 440 14.52 -17.18 21.26
N TRP A 441 15.05 -16.88 20.08
CA TRP A 441 16.48 -16.98 19.79
C TRP A 441 17.30 -15.94 20.52
N LYS A 442 16.78 -14.72 20.65
CA LYS A 442 17.39 -13.66 21.44
C LYS A 442 17.45 -14.05 22.92
N LYS A 443 16.36 -14.59 23.47
CA LYS A 443 16.31 -15.07 24.86
C LYS A 443 17.32 -16.19 25.12
N ALA A 444 17.45 -17.12 24.17
CA ALA A 444 18.39 -18.24 24.23
C ALA A 444 19.87 -17.85 23.96
N GLY A 445 20.16 -16.61 23.54
CA GLY A 445 21.52 -16.15 23.25
C GLY A 445 22.12 -16.80 21.99
N THR A 446 21.28 -17.26 21.07
CA THR A 446 21.67 -18.01 19.87
C THR A 446 21.79 -17.14 18.61
N LEU A 447 21.49 -15.84 18.72
CA LEU A 447 21.65 -14.86 17.64
C LEU A 447 23.09 -14.36 17.55
#